data_AF-A0AAN8WAD7-F1
#
_entry.id   AF-A0AAN8WAD7-F1
#
_cell.length_a   1.000
_cell.length_b   1.000
_cell.length_c   1.000
_cell.angle_alpha   90.00
_cell.angle_beta   90.00
_cell.angle_gamma   90.00
#
_symmetry.space_group_name_H-M   'P 1'
#
loop_
_entity.id
_entity.type
_entity.pdbx_description
1 polymer ?
#
loop_
_entity_poly.entity_id
_entity_poly.type
_entity_poly.pdbx_seq_one_letter_code
_entity_poly.pdbx_strand_id
1 'polypeptide(L)'
;MVKFPAVDWTSQICENAEKVTSEEMPSLAFEGSLFLRECLRLYKPQVQVSSDSEQFEIPGLPDTVEVTRKQIPYAISGGEESEFKKWMESCVEDELKSYGVLVNSFYELEPTYADYFRNVLKRRAWHIGPVSLCNREEKAQRGKETAVAAHECLTWLDSKDPNSVVYALIEELRYYQP
;
A
#
# COMPACT_ATOMS: atom_id res chain seq x y z
N MET A 1 9.75 25.77 15.11
CA MET A 1 10.06 24.96 13.91
C MET A 1 10.39 23.57 14.38
N VAL A 2 9.50 22.60 14.13
CA VAL A 2 9.67 21.21 14.56
C VAL A 2 9.87 20.38 13.30
N LYS A 3 11.07 19.80 13.14
CA LYS A 3 11.33 18.78 12.14
C LYS A 3 10.56 17.51 12.51
N PHE A 4 9.71 17.01 11.63
CA PHE A 4 9.12 15.67 11.74
C PHE A 4 10.01 14.69 10.96
N PRO A 5 10.63 13.68 11.61
CA PRO A 5 11.66 12.83 10.99
C PRO A 5 11.07 11.66 10.17
N ALA A 6 9.89 11.83 9.56
CA ALA A 6 9.21 10.71 8.91
C ALA A 6 9.80 10.32 7.54
N VAL A 7 10.80 11.04 7.01
CA VAL A 7 11.33 10.79 5.65
C VAL A 7 12.87 10.77 5.55
N ASP A 8 13.60 11.15 6.61
CA ASP A 8 15.07 11.09 6.58
C ASP A 8 15.58 9.65 6.73
N TRP A 9 14.93 8.82 7.55
CA TRP A 9 15.44 7.47 7.84
C TRP A 9 15.27 6.50 6.67
N THR A 10 14.23 6.62 5.85
CA THR A 10 14.02 5.76 4.67
C THR A 10 15.07 6.04 3.60
N SER A 11 15.34 7.32 3.33
CA SER A 11 16.40 7.73 2.40
C SER A 11 17.79 7.39 2.95
N GLN A 12 18.01 7.57 4.27
CA GLN A 12 19.24 7.16 4.93
C GLN A 12 19.44 5.64 4.93
N ILE A 13 18.36 4.84 5.02
CA ILE A 13 18.43 3.38 4.87
C ILE A 13 18.71 3.00 3.42
N CYS A 14 18.11 3.67 2.44
CA CYS A 14 18.43 3.44 1.03
C CYS A 14 19.90 3.80 0.72
N GLU A 15 20.38 4.96 1.17
CA GLU A 15 21.78 5.37 1.01
C GLU A 15 22.77 4.48 1.78
N ASN A 16 22.38 4.02 2.98
CA ASN A 16 23.20 3.07 3.75
C ASN A 16 23.13 1.66 3.15
N ALA A 17 22.02 1.28 2.53
CA ALA A 17 21.90 0.04 1.78
C ALA A 17 22.78 0.08 0.52
N GLU A 18 22.83 1.21 -0.20
CA GLU A 18 23.75 1.42 -1.34
C GLU A 18 25.24 1.34 -0.94
N LYS A 19 25.60 1.69 0.30
CA LYS A 19 26.96 1.48 0.82
C LYS A 19 27.28 0.02 1.17
N VAL A 20 26.27 -0.81 1.35
CA VAL A 20 26.38 -2.24 1.69
C VAL A 20 26.18 -3.14 0.47
N THR A 21 25.73 -2.60 -0.67
CA THR A 21 25.40 -3.36 -1.90
C THR A 21 26.61 -3.85 -2.71
N SER A 22 27.79 -4.06 -2.11
CA SER A 22 28.85 -4.77 -2.83
C SER A 22 28.64 -6.29 -2.89
N GLU A 23 27.76 -6.92 -2.08
CA GLU A 23 27.52 -8.37 -2.16
C GLU A 23 26.06 -8.77 -1.79
N GLU A 24 25.37 -9.43 -2.74
CA GLU A 24 24.35 -10.50 -2.61
C GLU A 24 23.31 -10.49 -1.47
N MET A 25 22.95 -9.36 -0.87
CA MET A 25 21.93 -9.36 0.19
C MET A 25 20.51 -9.45 -0.38
N PRO A 26 19.69 -10.44 0.01
CA PRO A 26 18.30 -10.55 -0.44
C PRO A 26 17.46 -9.39 0.10
N SER A 27 16.80 -8.64 -0.79
CA SER A 27 15.85 -7.58 -0.43
C SER A 27 14.42 -8.12 -0.30
N LEU A 28 13.63 -7.53 0.58
CA LEU A 28 12.20 -7.82 0.72
C LEU A 28 11.41 -6.53 0.51
N ALA A 29 10.39 -6.57 -0.35
CA ALA A 29 9.43 -5.46 -0.45
C ALA A 29 8.39 -5.53 0.68
N PHE A 30 7.74 -4.42 1.00
CA PHE A 30 6.68 -4.37 2.02
C PHE A 30 5.44 -3.69 1.46
N GLU A 31 4.27 -4.32 1.59
CA GLU A 31 3.09 -3.83 0.89
C GLU A 31 1.74 -4.24 1.49
N GLY A 32 0.72 -3.42 1.25
CA GLY A 32 -0.64 -3.61 1.77
C GLY A 32 -1.67 -4.13 0.75
N SER A 33 -1.44 -4.07 -0.57
CA SER A 33 -2.46 -4.40 -1.58
C SER A 33 -1.86 -4.93 -2.90
N LEU A 34 -1.57 -6.23 -2.97
CA LEU A 34 -0.78 -6.82 -4.07
C LEU A 34 -1.58 -7.41 -5.23
N PHE A 35 -2.79 -7.93 -4.98
CA PHE A 35 -3.37 -8.93 -5.89
C PHE A 35 -3.87 -8.34 -7.22
N LEU A 36 -4.61 -7.24 -7.16
CA LEU A 36 -5.16 -6.57 -8.34
C LEU A 36 -4.06 -5.96 -9.21
N ARG A 37 -3.06 -5.32 -8.58
CA ARG A 37 -1.96 -4.66 -9.30
C ARG A 37 -1.18 -5.64 -10.15
N GLU A 38 -0.87 -6.82 -9.61
CA GLU A 38 -0.05 -7.79 -10.33
C GLU A 38 -0.77 -8.35 -11.57
N CYS A 39 -2.07 -8.61 -11.48
CA CYS A 39 -2.86 -9.04 -12.63
C CYS A 39 -3.01 -7.94 -13.70
N LEU A 40 -3.29 -6.69 -13.28
CA LEU A 40 -3.35 -5.53 -14.18
C LEU A 40 -2.01 -5.29 -14.91
N ARG A 41 -0.88 -5.56 -14.25
CA ARG A 41 0.45 -5.43 -14.84
C ARG A 41 0.75 -6.54 -15.85
N LEU A 42 0.40 -7.80 -15.52
CA LEU A 42 0.68 -8.97 -16.36
C LEU A 42 -0.17 -8.98 -17.64
N TYR A 43 -1.47 -8.73 -17.51
CA TYR A 43 -2.41 -8.90 -18.61
C TYR A 43 -2.80 -7.61 -19.32
N LYS A 44 -2.60 -6.45 -18.68
CA LYS A 44 -2.83 -5.11 -19.23
C LYS A 44 -4.21 -4.90 -19.89
N PRO A 45 -5.34 -5.38 -19.32
CA PRO A 45 -6.67 -5.18 -19.91
C PRO A 45 -7.03 -3.69 -20.07
N GLN A 46 -6.53 -2.83 -19.19
CA GLN A 46 -6.75 -1.38 -19.19
C GLN A 46 -6.20 -0.66 -20.43
N VAL A 47 -5.27 -1.27 -21.18
CA VAL A 47 -4.72 -0.72 -22.43
C VAL A 47 -5.59 -1.11 -23.63
N GLN A 48 -6.42 -2.15 -23.49
CA GLN A 48 -7.25 -2.69 -24.57
C GLN A 48 -8.58 -1.94 -24.70
N VAL A 49 -9.01 -1.21 -23.67
CA VAL A 49 -10.24 -0.41 -23.68
C VAL A 49 -10.06 0.94 -24.36
N SER A 50 -11.12 1.39 -25.03
CA SER A 50 -11.17 2.59 -25.85
C SER A 50 -11.39 3.87 -25.05
N SER A 51 -11.95 3.78 -23.83
CA SER A 51 -12.23 4.94 -22.99
C SER A 51 -11.98 4.69 -21.50
N ASP A 52 -11.76 5.76 -20.75
CA ASP A 52 -11.48 5.67 -19.30
C ASP A 52 -12.66 5.18 -18.47
N SER A 53 -13.88 5.23 -19.02
CA SER A 53 -15.12 4.84 -18.34
C SER A 53 -15.67 3.51 -18.85
N GLU A 54 -15.01 2.91 -19.84
CA GLU A 54 -15.31 1.56 -20.30
C GLU A 54 -14.90 0.55 -19.22
N GLN A 55 -15.81 -0.37 -18.90
CA GLN A 55 -15.56 -1.43 -17.96
C GLN A 55 -14.77 -2.57 -18.62
N PHE A 56 -13.86 -3.16 -17.88
CA PHE A 56 -13.16 -4.37 -18.27
C PHE A 56 -12.96 -5.28 -17.06
N GLU A 57 -12.98 -6.59 -17.32
CA GLU A 57 -12.62 -7.59 -16.33
C GLU A 57 -11.10 -7.63 -16.14
N ILE A 58 -10.65 -7.85 -14.90
CA ILE A 58 -9.25 -8.11 -14.60
C ILE A 58 -9.00 -9.62 -14.74
N PRO A 59 -8.32 -10.08 -15.81
CA PRO A 59 -8.11 -11.50 -16.02
C PRO A 59 -7.13 -12.07 -14.99
N GLY A 60 -7.29 -13.36 -14.72
CA GLY A 60 -6.42 -14.14 -13.85
C GLY A 60 -6.77 -14.06 -12.37
N LEU A 61 -7.61 -13.13 -11.92
CA LEU A 61 -8.05 -13.12 -10.53
C LEU A 61 -8.90 -14.36 -10.20
N PRO A 62 -8.90 -14.80 -8.93
CA PRO A 62 -9.81 -15.85 -8.47
C PRO A 62 -11.29 -15.50 -8.66
N ASP A 63 -11.65 -14.23 -8.47
CA ASP A 63 -13.00 -13.71 -8.68
C ASP A 63 -13.06 -12.84 -9.94
N THR A 64 -14.24 -12.77 -10.57
CA THR A 64 -14.51 -11.79 -11.62
C THR A 64 -14.65 -10.40 -11.01
N VAL A 65 -13.68 -9.54 -11.33
CA VAL A 65 -13.65 -8.14 -10.90
C VAL A 65 -13.66 -7.25 -12.13
N GLU A 66 -14.70 -6.44 -12.25
CA GLU A 66 -14.84 -5.44 -13.31
C GLU A 66 -14.49 -4.05 -12.79
N VAL A 67 -13.63 -3.34 -13.51
CA VAL A 67 -13.20 -1.99 -13.18
C VAL A 67 -13.14 -1.12 -14.43
N THR A 68 -13.06 0.18 -14.23
CA THR A 68 -12.76 1.16 -15.28
C THR A 68 -11.33 1.69 -15.10
N ARG A 69 -10.77 2.36 -16.11
CA ARG A 69 -9.42 2.94 -16.03
C ARG A 69 -9.30 4.00 -14.92
N LYS A 70 -10.41 4.65 -14.55
CA LYS A 70 -10.47 5.62 -13.44
C LYS A 70 -10.40 5.00 -12.05
N GLN A 71 -10.68 3.69 -11.92
CA GLN A 71 -10.72 2.98 -10.64
C GLN A 71 -9.40 2.27 -10.32
N ILE A 72 -8.44 2.25 -11.25
CA ILE A 72 -7.13 1.63 -11.06
C ILE A 72 -6.06 2.68 -10.73
N PRO A 73 -4.98 2.29 -10.02
CA PRO A 73 -3.88 3.20 -9.71
C PRO A 73 -3.30 3.88 -10.95
N TYR A 74 -3.01 5.18 -10.84
CA TYR A 74 -2.49 5.97 -11.96
C TYR A 74 -1.20 5.40 -12.56
N ALA A 75 -0.34 4.79 -11.74
CA ALA A 75 0.90 4.14 -12.17
C ALA A 75 0.68 3.02 -13.21
N ILE A 76 -0.46 2.34 -13.16
CA ILE A 76 -0.76 1.18 -14.03
C ILE A 76 -1.91 1.45 -15.00
N SER A 77 -2.45 2.67 -15.01
CA SER A 77 -3.64 3.03 -15.79
C SER A 77 -3.39 3.13 -17.30
N GLY A 78 -2.11 3.18 -17.73
CA GLY A 78 -1.76 3.39 -19.13
C GLY A 78 -2.01 4.81 -19.64
N GLY A 79 -2.30 5.76 -18.74
CA GLY A 79 -2.46 7.18 -19.05
C GLY A 79 -1.15 7.90 -19.39
N GLU A 80 -1.25 9.22 -19.56
CA GLU A 80 -0.14 10.12 -19.93
C GLU A 80 1.11 9.90 -19.07
N GLU A 81 2.28 10.02 -19.70
CA GLU A 81 3.54 9.89 -18.98
C GLU A 81 3.82 11.07 -18.05
N SER A 82 4.30 10.76 -16.85
CA SER A 82 4.75 11.75 -15.88
C SER A 82 5.92 11.21 -15.06
N GLU A 83 6.74 12.11 -14.51
CA GLU A 83 7.86 11.71 -13.65
C GLU A 83 7.40 10.90 -12.44
N PHE A 84 6.22 11.21 -11.90
CA PHE A 84 5.60 10.41 -10.84
C PHE A 84 5.25 8.99 -11.28
N LYS A 85 4.72 8.83 -12.51
CA LYS A 85 4.41 7.52 -13.08
C LYS A 85 5.67 6.68 -13.27
N LYS A 86 6.72 7.25 -13.88
CA LYS A 86 8.01 6.57 -14.05
C LYS A 86 8.62 6.14 -12.71
N TRP A 87 8.54 7.00 -11.69
CA TRP A 87 9.01 6.66 -10.34
C TRP A 87 8.22 5.48 -9.76
N MET A 88 6.89 5.49 -9.85
CA MET A 88 6.05 4.37 -9.41
C MET A 88 6.34 3.07 -10.18
N GLU A 89 6.55 3.15 -11.49
CA GLU A 89 6.94 1.99 -12.31
C GLU A 89 8.28 1.41 -11.86
N SER A 90 9.28 2.26 -11.58
CA SER A 90 10.56 1.82 -11.02
C SER A 90 10.39 1.10 -9.67
N CYS A 91 9.54 1.62 -8.78
CA CYS A 91 9.26 0.96 -7.50
C CYS A 91 8.68 -0.45 -7.70
N VAL A 92 7.76 -0.62 -8.66
CA VAL A 92 7.19 -1.93 -9.00
C VAL A 92 8.25 -2.86 -9.59
N GLU A 93 9.13 -2.37 -10.46
CA GLU A 93 10.23 -3.17 -11.00
C GLU A 93 11.19 -3.67 -9.91
N ASP A 94 11.51 -2.84 -8.93
CA ASP A 94 12.39 -3.20 -7.84
C ASP A 94 11.73 -4.19 -6.87
N GLU A 95 10.42 -4.04 -6.63
CA GLU A 95 9.62 -5.03 -5.92
C GLU A 95 9.61 -6.40 -6.63
N LEU A 96 9.55 -6.41 -7.96
CA LEU A 96 9.60 -7.65 -8.75
C LEU A 96 10.97 -8.34 -8.67
N LYS A 97 12.06 -7.55 -8.64
CA LYS A 97 13.45 -8.05 -8.49
C LYS A 97 13.77 -8.50 -7.07
N SER A 98 12.98 -8.09 -6.07
CA SER A 98 13.17 -8.49 -4.68
C SER A 98 13.04 -10.00 -4.47
N TYR A 99 13.63 -10.51 -3.38
CA TYR A 99 13.54 -11.92 -3.00
C TYR A 99 12.10 -12.36 -2.71
N GLY A 100 11.24 -11.42 -2.29
CA GLY A 100 9.83 -11.63 -2.02
C GLY A 100 9.21 -10.43 -1.29
N VAL A 101 7.95 -10.58 -0.91
CA VAL A 101 7.14 -9.48 -0.37
C VAL A 101 6.59 -9.81 1.02
N LEU A 102 6.73 -8.86 1.94
CA LEU A 102 6.04 -8.85 3.22
C LEU A 102 4.70 -8.14 3.04
N VAL A 103 3.61 -8.86 3.31
CA VAL A 103 2.25 -8.37 3.13
C VAL A 103 1.70 -7.95 4.47
N ASN A 104 1.28 -6.70 4.60
CA ASN A 104 0.57 -6.18 5.77
C ASN A 104 -0.91 -6.60 5.74
N SER A 105 -1.13 -7.90 5.69
CA SER A 105 -2.42 -8.57 5.78
C SER A 105 -2.19 -9.92 6.48
N PHE A 106 -3.25 -10.68 6.73
CA PHE A 106 -3.21 -12.01 7.32
C PHE A 106 -3.95 -13.00 6.42
N TYR A 107 -3.54 -14.27 6.45
CA TYR A 107 -4.02 -15.29 5.50
C TYR A 107 -5.53 -15.48 5.57
N GLU A 108 -6.10 -15.48 6.78
CA GLU A 108 -7.52 -15.74 7.02
C GLU A 108 -8.44 -14.64 6.47
N LEU A 109 -7.91 -13.45 6.13
CA LEU A 109 -8.70 -12.38 5.52
C LEU A 109 -9.06 -12.71 4.07
N GLU A 110 -8.10 -13.19 3.28
CA GLU A 110 -8.24 -13.43 1.84
C GLU A 110 -7.44 -14.68 1.39
N PRO A 111 -7.79 -15.89 1.89
CA PRO A 111 -6.97 -17.09 1.71
C PRO A 111 -6.80 -17.48 0.24
N THR A 112 -7.87 -17.36 -0.56
CA THR A 112 -7.84 -17.64 -2.00
C THR A 112 -6.81 -16.77 -2.74
N TYR A 113 -6.74 -15.49 -2.39
CA TYR A 113 -5.80 -14.54 -2.99
C TYR A 113 -4.37 -14.78 -2.53
N ALA A 114 -4.17 -15.09 -1.23
CA ALA A 114 -2.88 -15.45 -0.68
C ALA A 114 -2.29 -16.69 -1.38
N ASP A 115 -3.11 -17.73 -1.57
CA ASP A 115 -2.70 -18.95 -2.28
C ASP A 115 -2.50 -18.71 -3.77
N TYR A 116 -3.35 -17.90 -4.42
CA TYR A 116 -3.19 -17.52 -5.81
C TYR A 116 -1.84 -16.82 -6.06
N PHE A 117 -1.46 -15.87 -5.19
CA PHE A 117 -0.19 -15.14 -5.31
C PHE A 117 1.03 -16.07 -5.18
N ARG A 118 0.97 -17.02 -4.25
CA ARG A 118 2.04 -18.00 -4.04
C ARG A 118 2.10 -19.06 -5.13
N ASN A 119 0.95 -19.61 -5.51
CA ASN A 119 0.88 -20.84 -6.31
C ASN A 119 0.71 -20.58 -7.81
N VAL A 120 0.01 -19.51 -8.19
CA VAL A 120 -0.23 -19.16 -9.60
C VAL A 120 0.78 -18.13 -10.06
N LEU A 121 0.89 -17.00 -9.34
CA LEU A 121 1.85 -15.94 -9.68
C LEU A 121 3.29 -16.28 -9.28
N LYS A 122 3.51 -17.39 -8.55
CA LYS A 122 4.82 -17.88 -8.10
C LYS A 122 5.64 -16.85 -7.33
N ARG A 123 4.97 -15.92 -6.65
CA ARG A 123 5.62 -14.90 -5.83
C ARG A 123 5.84 -15.43 -4.42
N ARG A 124 6.99 -15.12 -3.83
CA ARG A 124 7.25 -15.40 -2.41
C ARG A 124 6.62 -14.28 -1.59
N ALA A 125 5.58 -14.61 -0.81
CA ALA A 125 4.88 -13.65 0.03
C ALA A 125 4.69 -14.18 1.44
N TRP A 126 4.89 -13.30 2.43
CA TRP A 126 4.64 -13.60 3.84
C TRP A 126 3.65 -12.59 4.41
N HIS A 127 2.52 -13.09 4.86
CA HIS A 127 1.47 -12.29 5.49
C HIS A 127 1.83 -12.11 6.96
N ILE A 128 2.24 -10.90 7.33
CA ILE A 128 2.74 -10.55 8.68
C ILE A 128 1.84 -9.54 9.39
N GLY A 129 0.70 -9.24 8.79
CA GLY A 129 -0.21 -8.21 9.25
C GLY A 129 -1.32 -8.72 10.20
N PRO A 130 -2.18 -7.81 10.65
CA PRO A 130 -2.00 -6.36 10.52
C PRO A 130 -0.91 -5.87 11.48
N VAL A 131 0.17 -5.28 10.95
CA VAL A 131 1.34 -4.84 11.74
C VAL A 131 0.97 -3.75 12.74
N SER A 132 -0.16 -3.09 12.51
CA SER A 132 -0.73 -2.15 13.48
C SER A 132 -0.99 -2.84 14.81
N LEU A 133 -1.24 -4.14 14.91
CA LEU A 133 -1.51 -4.81 16.19
C LEU A 133 -0.26 -5.12 17.02
N CYS A 134 0.94 -5.00 16.46
CA CYS A 134 2.19 -5.41 17.11
C CYS A 134 2.65 -4.45 18.23
N ASN A 135 2.43 -3.14 18.09
CA ASN A 135 2.96 -2.13 19.03
C ASN A 135 1.87 -1.56 19.95
N ARG A 136 1.21 -2.40 20.76
CA ARG A 136 0.09 -1.95 21.61
C ARG A 136 0.47 -0.86 22.63
N GLU A 137 1.71 -0.83 23.12
CA GLU A 137 2.17 0.13 24.13
C GLU A 137 2.65 1.46 23.52
N GLU A 138 3.28 1.46 22.33
CA GLU A 138 3.79 2.68 21.67
C GLU A 138 2.72 3.46 20.89
N LYS A 139 1.58 2.83 20.59
CA LYS A 139 0.45 3.50 19.90
C LYS A 139 -0.03 4.77 20.62
N ALA A 140 0.04 4.78 21.94
CA ALA A 140 -0.38 5.93 22.75
C ALA A 140 0.50 7.17 22.54
N GLN A 141 1.67 7.03 21.90
CA GLN A 141 2.65 8.11 21.71
C GLN A 141 2.84 8.51 20.23
N ARG A 142 2.21 7.81 19.29
CA ARG A 142 2.38 8.06 17.86
C ARG A 142 1.35 9.09 17.38
N GLY A 143 1.74 10.36 17.43
CA GLY A 143 0.94 11.50 16.97
C GLY A 143 1.26 12.73 17.80
N LYS A 144 1.51 13.87 17.16
CA LYS A 144 1.73 15.14 17.87
C LYS A 144 0.41 15.89 17.96
N GLU A 145 -0.53 15.35 18.72
CA GLU A 145 -1.73 16.07 19.15
C GLU A 145 -1.92 15.87 20.64
N THR A 146 -2.07 16.98 21.35
CA THR A 146 -2.09 17.05 22.80
C THR A 146 -3.12 16.09 23.38
N ALA A 147 -2.75 15.30 24.39
CA ALA A 147 -3.62 14.33 25.07
C ALA A 147 -5.02 14.87 25.46
N VAL A 148 -5.15 16.21 25.56
CA VAL A 148 -6.40 16.94 25.74
C VAL A 148 -7.44 16.66 24.64
N ALA A 149 -7.07 16.70 23.36
CA ALA A 149 -8.00 16.51 22.24
C ALA A 149 -8.49 15.06 22.14
N ALA A 150 -7.62 14.09 22.44
CA ALA A 150 -7.97 12.67 22.50
C ALA A 150 -8.99 12.38 23.62
N HIS A 151 -8.80 13.00 24.80
CA HIS A 151 -9.70 12.82 25.93
C HIS A 151 -11.10 13.42 25.68
N GLU A 152 -11.17 14.60 25.05
CA GLU A 152 -12.45 15.23 24.68
C GLU A 152 -13.21 14.41 23.64
N CYS A 153 -12.53 13.91 22.60
CA CYS A 153 -13.14 13.05 21.57
C CYS A 153 -13.69 11.74 22.17
N LEU A 154 -12.94 11.08 23.04
CA LEU A 154 -13.39 9.84 23.69
C LEU A 154 -14.58 10.09 24.61
N THR A 155 -14.55 11.16 25.42
CA THR A 155 -15.67 11.53 26.29
C THR A 155 -16.93 11.83 25.48
N TRP A 156 -16.79 12.50 24.34
CA TRP A 156 -17.91 12.74 23.42
C TRP A 156 -18.45 11.44 22.82
N LEU A 157 -17.57 10.50 22.42
CA LEU A 157 -17.98 9.18 21.91
C LEU A 157 -18.75 8.38 22.96
N ASP A 158 -18.30 8.39 24.22
CA ASP A 158 -18.96 7.70 25.35
C ASP A 158 -20.39 8.21 25.61
N SER A 159 -20.71 9.43 25.16
CA SER A 159 -22.05 10.03 25.29
C SER A 159 -23.06 9.60 24.22
N LYS A 160 -22.65 8.80 23.23
CA LYS A 160 -23.48 8.40 22.09
C LYS A 160 -23.96 6.96 22.22
N ASP A 161 -25.12 6.67 21.62
CA ASP A 161 -25.63 5.30 21.56
C ASP A 161 -24.66 4.40 20.77
N PRO A 162 -24.55 3.11 21.11
CA PRO A 162 -23.71 2.17 20.37
C PRO A 162 -24.04 2.16 18.87
N ASN A 163 -23.01 2.15 18.03
CA ASN A 163 -23.11 2.14 16.55
C ASN A 163 -23.85 3.37 15.94
N SER A 164 -23.97 4.49 16.65
CA SER A 164 -24.65 5.70 16.16
C SER A 164 -23.74 6.76 15.52
N VAL A 165 -22.41 6.61 15.66
CA VAL A 165 -21.42 7.60 15.19
C VAL A 165 -20.76 7.10 13.91
N VAL A 166 -20.62 8.00 12.93
CA VAL A 166 -19.84 7.77 11.71
C VAL A 166 -18.47 8.45 11.86
N TYR A 167 -17.40 7.68 11.73
CA TYR A 167 -16.04 8.20 11.65
C TYR A 167 -15.67 8.49 10.19
N ALA A 168 -15.22 9.72 9.91
CA ALA A 168 -14.71 10.12 8.61
C ALA A 168 -13.33 10.76 8.77
N LEU A 169 -12.33 10.17 8.12
CA LEU A 169 -10.97 10.69 8.03
C LEU A 169 -10.61 10.81 6.56
N ILE A 170 -10.09 11.98 6.17
CA ILE A 170 -9.51 12.20 4.85
C ILE A 170 -8.05 12.54 5.09
N GLU A 171 -7.16 11.67 4.64
CA GLU A 171 -5.72 11.96 4.67
C GLU A 171 -5.41 13.01 3.60
N GLU A 172 -4.77 14.11 4.01
CA GLU A 172 -4.26 15.12 3.11
C GLU A 172 -2.77 14.82 2.83
N LEU A 173 -2.46 14.41 1.59
CA LEU A 173 -1.07 14.29 1.15
C LEU A 173 -0.49 15.67 0.89
N ARG A 174 0.29 16.19 1.85
CA ARG A 174 1.04 17.43 1.66
C ARG A 174 2.30 17.14 0.86
N TYR A 175 2.33 17.59 -0.39
CA TYR A 175 3.55 17.61 -1.18
C TYR A 175 4.55 18.58 -0.53
N TYR A 176 5.67 18.06 -0.08
CA TYR A 176 6.85 18.86 0.22
C TYR A 176 7.37 19.39 -1.12
N GLN A 177 7.28 20.69 -1.36
CA GLN A 177 8.13 21.33 -2.36
C GLN A 177 9.51 21.58 -1.73
N PRO A 178 10.61 21.30 -2.47
CA PRO A 178 11.97 21.48 -1.96
C PRO A 178 12.30 22.93 -1.62
#